data_AF-A0A2V6W2V5-F1
#
_entry.id   AF-A0A2V6W2V5-F1
#
_cell.length_a   1.000
_cell.length_b   1.000
_cell.length_c   1.000
_cell.angle_alpha   90.00
_cell.angle_beta   90.00
_cell.angle_gamma   90.00
#
_symmetry.space_group_name_H-M   'P 1'
#
loop_
_entity.id
_entity.type
_entity.pdbx_description
1 polymer ?
#
loop_
_entity_poly.entity_id
_entity_poly.type
_entity_poly.pdbx_seq_one_letter_code
_entity_poly.pdbx_strand_id
1 'polypeptide(L)'
;MRGWVILIGTFVIGIVVGFGAANQGPALIGPYFPKAGSGAGEHIEGQVVRKQREGNRLLVKITTAQGPMLVTFTHKVADLDVLLDPGDTVTLMIRGYATFVEDPIFERIQAPRPPKAPA
;
A
#
# COMPACT_ATOMS: atom_id res chain seq x y z
N MET A 1 53.83 -14.57 0.05
CA MET A 1 53.01 -14.21 -1.13
C MET A 1 51.83 -15.16 -1.38
N ARG A 2 52.01 -16.50 -1.40
CA ARG A 2 50.94 -17.46 -1.79
C ARG A 2 49.66 -17.43 -0.94
N GLY A 3 49.75 -17.25 0.39
CA GLY A 3 48.57 -17.20 1.26
C GLY A 3 47.70 -15.95 1.07
N TRP A 4 48.31 -14.83 0.67
CA TRP A 4 47.60 -13.58 0.42
C TRP A 4 46.74 -13.65 -0.85
N VAL A 5 47.21 -14.39 -1.87
CA VAL A 5 46.46 -14.63 -3.11
C VAL A 5 45.20 -15.43 -2.85
N ILE A 6 45.27 -16.43 -1.95
CA ILE A 6 44.11 -17.25 -1.58
C ILE A 6 43.06 -16.40 -0.86
N LEU A 7 43.49 -15.57 0.10
CA LEU A 7 42.59 -14.68 0.85
C LEU A 7 41.88 -13.69 -0.07
N ILE A 8 42.63 -13.03 -0.96
CA ILE A 8 42.05 -12.08 -1.94
C ILE A 8 41.11 -12.82 -2.89
N GLY A 9 41.49 -14.00 -3.38
CA GLY A 9 40.63 -14.80 -4.25
C GLY A 9 39.30 -15.15 -3.61
N THR A 10 39.31 -15.65 -2.37
CA THR A 10 38.08 -15.97 -1.64
C THR A 10 37.25 -14.74 -1.31
N PHE A 11 37.90 -13.60 -1.03
CA PHE A 11 37.22 -12.35 -0.71
C PHE A 11 36.50 -11.77 -1.94
N VAL A 12 37.15 -11.79 -3.10
CA VAL A 12 36.54 -11.33 -4.37
C VAL A 12 35.37 -12.24 -4.76
N ILE A 13 35.51 -13.55 -4.60
CA ILE A 13 34.39 -14.50 -4.83
C ILE A 13 33.22 -14.19 -3.90
N GLY A 14 33.49 -13.94 -2.61
CA GLY A 14 32.47 -13.55 -1.64
C GLY A 14 31.74 -12.25 -2.02
N ILE A 15 32.47 -11.24 -2.51
CA ILE A 15 31.87 -9.98 -2.98
C ILE A 15 30.97 -10.22 -4.19
N VAL A 16 31.43 -10.99 -5.20
CA VAL A 16 30.65 -11.26 -6.40
C VAL A 16 29.37 -12.02 -6.06
N VAL A 17 29.45 -13.02 -5.19
CA VAL A 17 28.28 -13.78 -4.71
C VAL A 17 27.33 -12.88 -3.91
N GLY A 18 27.86 -12.05 -3.00
CA GLY A 18 27.06 -11.14 -2.19
C GLY A 18 26.33 -10.09 -3.03
N PHE A 19 27.00 -9.49 -4.01
CA PHE A 19 26.42 -8.48 -4.89
C PHE A 19 25.40 -9.10 -5.86
N GLY A 20 25.68 -10.30 -6.37
CA GLY A 20 24.73 -11.05 -7.21
C GLY A 20 23.46 -11.42 -6.45
N ALA A 21 23.59 -11.92 -5.22
CA ALA A 21 22.45 -12.25 -4.36
C ALA A 21 21.63 -11.02 -3.97
N ALA A 22 22.27 -9.87 -3.72
CA ALA A 22 21.56 -8.63 -3.41
C ALA A 22 20.78 -8.08 -4.62
N ASN A 23 21.32 -8.20 -5.83
CA ASN A 23 20.71 -7.61 -7.03
C ASN A 23 19.68 -8.52 -7.72
N GLN A 24 19.80 -9.85 -7.60
CA GLN A 24 18.88 -10.82 -8.21
C GLN A 24 18.06 -11.65 -7.21
N GLY A 25 18.37 -11.56 -5.91
CA GLY A 25 17.63 -12.22 -4.83
C GLY A 25 16.12 -12.04 -4.97
N PRO A 26 15.58 -10.81 -5.12
CA PRO A 26 14.13 -10.61 -5.19
C PRO A 26 13.45 -11.30 -6.37
N ALA A 27 14.15 -11.52 -7.48
CA ALA A 27 13.60 -12.12 -8.70
C ALA A 27 13.53 -13.66 -8.63
N LEU A 28 14.47 -14.30 -7.91
CA LEU A 28 14.55 -15.77 -7.83
C LEU A 28 13.68 -16.37 -6.71
N ILE A 29 13.45 -15.62 -5.63
CA ILE A 29 12.52 -16.01 -4.54
C ILE A 29 11.13 -15.39 -4.67
N GLY A 30 10.91 -14.50 -5.66
CA GLY A 30 9.62 -13.89 -5.96
C GLY A 30 8.40 -14.82 -6.03
N PRO A 31 8.49 -16.08 -6.53
CA PRO A 31 7.33 -16.97 -6.57
C PRO A 31 6.98 -17.66 -5.23
N TYR A 32 7.88 -17.64 -4.24
CA TYR A 32 7.67 -18.27 -2.92
C TYR A 32 7.42 -17.26 -1.80
N PHE A 33 7.62 -15.96 -2.05
CA PHE A 33 7.14 -14.93 -1.17
C PHE A 33 5.70 -14.56 -1.56
N PRO A 34 4.74 -14.57 -0.62
CA PRO A 34 3.45 -13.96 -0.88
C PRO A 34 3.69 -12.50 -1.29
N LYS A 35 2.88 -11.98 -2.23
CA LYS A 35 2.83 -10.56 -2.68
C LYS A 35 2.56 -9.54 -1.55
N ALA A 36 2.81 -9.91 -0.31
CA ALA A 36 2.69 -9.09 0.87
C ALA A 36 3.90 -8.17 1.12
N GLY A 37 5.01 -8.34 0.38
CA GLY A 37 6.27 -7.62 0.65
C GLY A 37 6.85 -6.76 -0.48
N SER A 38 6.27 -6.77 -1.69
CA SER A 38 6.80 -5.96 -2.80
C SER A 38 5.98 -4.67 -2.98
N GLY A 39 6.51 -3.57 -2.47
CA GLY A 39 5.98 -2.24 -2.71
C GLY A 39 5.80 -1.50 -1.39
N ALA A 40 6.65 -0.50 -1.16
CA ALA A 40 6.32 0.59 -0.25
C ALA A 40 4.88 1.03 -0.55
N GLY A 41 3.99 0.97 0.45
CA GLY A 41 2.57 1.20 0.22
C GLY A 41 2.36 2.54 -0.49
N GLU A 42 1.66 2.48 -1.61
CA GLU A 42 1.35 3.67 -2.39
C GLU A 42 0.21 4.39 -1.68
N HIS A 43 0.42 5.67 -1.42
CA HIS A 43 -0.58 6.50 -0.77
C HIS A 43 -1.52 7.02 -1.85
N ILE A 44 -2.76 6.58 -1.82
CA ILE A 44 -3.77 6.96 -2.79
C ILE A 44 -4.77 7.87 -2.11
N GLU A 45 -4.91 9.06 -2.69
CA GLU A 45 -5.94 10.01 -2.32
C GLU A 45 -7.19 9.78 -3.19
N GLY A 46 -8.34 9.71 -2.55
CA GLY A 46 -9.61 9.53 -3.24
C GLY A 46 -10.77 10.15 -2.47
N GLN A 47 -11.83 10.48 -3.20
CA GLN A 47 -13.04 11.03 -2.60
C GLN A 47 -14.06 9.93 -2.32
N VAL A 48 -14.62 9.92 -1.12
CA VAL A 48 -15.72 9.01 -0.75
C VAL A 48 -16.97 9.43 -1.50
N VAL A 49 -17.44 8.59 -2.41
CA VAL A 49 -18.67 8.83 -3.17
C VAL A 49 -19.88 8.31 -2.40
N ARG A 50 -19.72 7.12 -1.80
CA ARG A 50 -20.80 6.46 -1.08
C ARG A 50 -20.25 5.48 -0.06
N LYS A 51 -20.87 5.43 1.11
CA LYS A 51 -20.68 4.38 2.11
C LYS A 51 -21.95 3.52 2.21
N GLN A 52 -21.77 2.22 2.40
CA GLN A 52 -22.85 1.26 2.61
C GLN A 52 -22.40 0.22 3.63
N ARG A 53 -23.12 0.13 4.73
CA ARG A 53 -22.90 -0.92 5.73
C ARG A 53 -23.68 -2.17 5.37
N GLU A 54 -23.00 -3.30 5.34
CA GLU A 54 -23.59 -4.61 5.07
C GLU A 54 -23.32 -5.55 6.24
N GLY A 55 -24.19 -5.48 7.25
CA GLY A 55 -24.04 -6.25 8.49
C GLY A 55 -22.74 -5.90 9.23
N ASN A 56 -21.74 -6.79 9.13
CA ASN A 56 -20.44 -6.66 9.78
C ASN A 56 -19.30 -6.19 8.84
N ARG A 57 -19.63 -5.62 7.68
CA ARG A 57 -18.64 -5.00 6.79
C ARG A 57 -19.11 -3.62 6.33
N LEU A 58 -18.17 -2.72 6.06
CA LEU A 58 -18.43 -1.40 5.49
C LEU A 58 -17.86 -1.35 4.07
N LEU A 59 -18.74 -1.15 3.10
CA LEU A 59 -18.41 -0.96 1.69
C LEU A 59 -18.34 0.53 1.40
N VAL A 60 -17.21 1.00 0.88
CA VAL A 60 -16.97 2.41 0.58
C VAL A 60 -16.53 2.54 -0.85
N LYS A 61 -17.32 3.23 -1.67
CA LYS A 61 -16.96 3.57 -3.03
C LYS A 61 -16.16 4.87 -3.02
N ILE A 62 -14.96 4.81 -3.56
CA ILE A 62 -14.00 5.91 -3.58
C ILE A 62 -13.63 6.19 -5.03
N THR A 63 -13.63 7.46 -5.43
CA THR A 63 -13.10 7.87 -6.74
C THR A 63 -11.69 8.40 -6.55
N THR A 64 -10.71 7.73 -7.16
CA THR A 64 -9.31 8.17 -7.18
C THR A 64 -8.96 8.72 -8.56
N ALA A 65 -7.76 9.31 -8.70
CA ALA A 65 -7.27 9.76 -10.01
C ALA A 65 -7.08 8.61 -11.03
N GLN A 66 -6.89 7.39 -10.55
CA GLN A 66 -6.70 6.18 -11.38
C GLN A 66 -8.03 5.52 -11.76
N GLY A 67 -9.12 5.84 -11.04
CA GLY A 67 -10.46 5.35 -11.34
C GLY A 67 -11.30 5.07 -10.09
N PRO A 68 -12.52 4.54 -10.28
CA PRO A 68 -13.38 4.15 -9.18
C PRO A 68 -12.87 2.89 -8.50
N MET A 69 -12.93 2.90 -7.17
CA MET A 69 -12.42 1.86 -6.29
C MET A 69 -13.48 1.51 -5.25
N LEU A 70 -13.66 0.22 -4.97
CA LEU A 70 -14.50 -0.28 -3.90
C LEU A 70 -13.62 -0.79 -2.77
N VAL A 71 -13.73 -0.15 -1.62
CA VAL A 71 -13.01 -0.50 -0.40
C VAL A 71 -13.96 -1.20 0.56
N THR A 72 -13.56 -2.36 1.05
CA THR A 72 -14.32 -3.14 2.04
C THR A 72 -13.56 -3.15 3.35
N PHE A 73 -14.16 -2.65 4.42
CA PHE A 73 -13.63 -2.76 5.78
C PHE A 73 -14.39 -3.83 6.55
N THR A 74 -13.67 -4.77 7.12
CA THR A 74 -14.20 -5.80 8.03
C THR A 74 -13.83 -5.50 9.49
N HIS A 75 -12.83 -4.66 9.71
CA HIS A 75 -12.37 -4.23 11.03
C HIS A 75 -12.83 -2.80 11.35
N LYS A 76 -13.05 -2.51 12.63
CA LYS A 76 -13.41 -1.16 13.14
C LYS A 76 -14.58 -0.51 12.38
N VAL A 77 -15.54 -1.34 11.95
CA VAL A 77 -16.67 -0.95 11.10
C VAL A 77 -17.48 0.19 11.73
N ALA A 78 -17.78 0.10 13.04
CA ALA A 78 -18.57 1.12 13.74
C ALA A 78 -17.85 2.48 13.79
N ASP A 79 -16.53 2.48 14.00
CA ASP A 79 -15.73 3.70 14.05
C ASP A 79 -15.64 4.35 12.67
N LEU A 80 -15.37 3.54 11.63
CA LEU A 80 -15.24 4.01 10.25
C LEU A 80 -16.58 4.49 9.67
N ASP A 81 -17.71 3.89 10.07
CA ASP A 81 -19.05 4.29 9.64
C ASP A 81 -19.40 5.71 10.12
N VAL A 82 -18.89 6.10 11.30
CA VAL A 82 -19.05 7.46 11.86
C VAL A 82 -18.06 8.44 11.25
N LEU A 83 -16.83 8.01 10.99
CA LEU A 83 -15.74 8.89 10.57
C LEU A 83 -15.73 9.23 9.07
N LEU A 84 -16.29 8.36 8.23
CA LEU A 84 -16.29 8.54 6.78
C LEU A 84 -17.62 9.11 6.34
N ASP A 85 -17.66 10.31 5.76
CA ASP A 85 -18.87 10.84 5.13
C ASP A 85 -18.74 10.97 3.61
N PRO A 86 -19.84 10.85 2.85
CA PRO A 86 -19.84 11.12 1.42
C PRO A 86 -19.36 12.55 1.14
N GLY A 87 -18.36 12.69 0.28
CA GLY A 87 -17.71 13.95 -0.05
C GLY A 87 -16.34 14.14 0.60
N ASP A 88 -15.99 13.34 1.61
CA ASP A 88 -14.69 13.40 2.28
C ASP A 88 -13.57 12.92 1.37
N THR A 89 -12.41 13.57 1.52
CA THR A 89 -11.18 13.12 0.87
C THR A 89 -10.43 12.22 1.84
N VAL A 90 -10.14 11.00 1.40
CA VAL A 90 -9.48 9.98 2.21
C VAL A 90 -8.15 9.58 1.60
N THR A 91 -7.15 9.44 2.45
CA THR A 91 -5.83 8.92 2.07
C THR A 91 -5.72 7.48 2.58
N LEU A 92 -5.55 6.58 1.64
CA LEU A 92 -5.44 5.14 1.86
C LEU A 92 -4.06 4.67 1.46
N MET A 93 -3.44 3.85 2.29
CA MET A 93 -2.20 3.17 1.93
C MET A 93 -2.55 1.78 1.41
N ILE A 94 -2.28 1.54 0.12
CA ILE A 94 -2.56 0.26 -0.54
C ILE A 94 -1.33 -0.30 -1.26
N ARG A 95 -1.28 -1.62 -1.41
CA ARG A 95 -0.18 -2.33 -2.09
C ARG A 95 -0.40 -2.35 -3.61
N GLY A 96 -0.41 -1.15 -4.20
CA GLY A 96 -0.70 -0.91 -5.61
C GLY A 96 -2.20 -0.77 -5.91
N TYR A 97 -2.51 -0.10 -7.02
CA TYR A 97 -3.88 0.17 -7.44
C TYR A 97 -4.65 -1.11 -7.77
N ALA A 98 -5.82 -1.26 -7.15
CA ALA A 98 -6.81 -2.28 -7.46
C ALA A 98 -8.22 -1.69 -7.33
N THR A 99 -9.14 -2.16 -8.17
CA THR A 99 -10.54 -1.71 -8.17
C THR A 99 -11.34 -2.23 -6.97
N PHE A 100 -10.90 -3.32 -6.36
CA PHE A 100 -11.48 -3.91 -5.15
C PHE A 100 -10.36 -4.09 -4.13
N VAL A 101 -10.51 -3.48 -2.96
CA VAL A 101 -9.52 -3.60 -1.88
C VAL A 101 -10.20 -3.91 -0.57
N GLU A 102 -9.61 -4.86 0.14
CA GLU A 102 -10.08 -5.34 1.43
C GLU A 102 -9.13 -4.83 2.52
N ASP A 103 -9.73 -4.27 3.58
CA ASP A 103 -9.07 -3.77 4.79
C ASP A 103 -7.78 -2.96 4.52
N PRO A 104 -7.84 -1.89 3.69
CA PRO A 104 -6.67 -1.03 3.50
C PRO A 104 -6.33 -0.27 4.78
N ILE A 105 -5.06 0.12 4.90
CA ILE A 105 -4.62 0.94 6.01
C ILE A 105 -5.13 2.35 5.79
N PHE A 106 -5.90 2.82 6.77
CA PHE A 106 -6.49 4.15 6.76
C PHE A 106 -5.55 5.14 7.46
N GLU A 107 -5.11 6.18 6.75
CA GLU A 107 -4.13 7.14 7.30
C GLU A 107 -4.74 8.49 7.68
N ARG A 108 -5.55 9.08 6.81
CA ARG A 108 -6.06 10.44 7.01
C ARG A 108 -7.43 10.65 6.36
N ILE A 109 -8.29 11.35 7.08
CA ILE A 109 -9.56 11.92 6.58
C ILE A 109 -9.39 13.43 6.51
N GLN A 110 -9.75 14.02 5.38
CA GLN A 110 -9.95 15.45 5.24
C GLN A 110 -11.43 15.68 4.96
N ALA A 111 -12.09 16.38 5.89
CA ALA A 111 -13.47 16.83 5.73
C ALA A 111 -13.61 17.71 4.47
N PRO A 112 -14.81 17.81 3.88
CA PRO A 112 -15.02 18.56 2.65
C PRO A 112 -14.70 20.01 2.94
N ARG A 113 -13.79 20.60 2.15
CA ARG A 113 -13.39 22.00 2.33
C ARG A 113 -14.66 22.86 2.21
N PRO A 114 -15.06 23.63 3.24
CA PRO A 114 -16.24 24.48 3.13
C PRO A 114 -16.02 25.50 2.01
N PRO A 115 -17.05 25.83 1.21
CA PRO A 115 -16.94 26.88 0.21
C PRO A 115 -16.54 28.17 0.94
N LYS A 116 -15.45 28.79 0.49
CA LYS A 116 -14.98 30.08 0.99
C LYS A 116 -16.15 31.06 0.94
N ALA A 117 -16.63 31.50 2.10
CA ALA A 117 -17.68 32.51 2.18
C ALA A 117 -17.23 33.75 1.40
N PRO A 118 -18.06 34.32 0.50
CA PRO A 118 -17.75 35.60 -0.12
C PRO A 118 -17.64 36.65 0.98
N ALA A 119 -16.55 37.43 0.91
CA ALA A 119 -16.26 38.54 1.82
C ALA A 119 -17.25 39.69 1.65
#